data_AF-A0AB33F138-F1
#
_entry.id   AF-A0AB33F138-F1
#
_cell.length_a   1.000
_cell.length_b   1.000
_cell.length_c   1.000
_cell.angle_alpha   90.00
_cell.angle_beta   90.00
_cell.angle_gamma   90.00
#
_symmetry.space_group_name_H-M   'P 1'
#
loop_
_entity.id
_entity.type
_entity.pdbx_description
1 polymer ?
#
loop_
_entity_poly.entity_id
_entity_poly.type
_entity_poly.pdbx_seq_one_letter_code
_entity_poly.pdbx_strand_id
1 'polypeptide(L)'
;MWGSAAARRLGATILPQLADITVENRGNLQVSPAQLDAFEQECALLAGNVGHLSAATGHDADRILRYLATMRHAVTRARAVGGGVVIW
;
A
#
# COMPACT_ATOMS: atom_id res chain seq x y z
N MET A 1 -4.05 -8.85 -4.23
CA MET A 1 -2.97 -8.79 -3.22
C MET A 1 -3.32 -7.87 -2.04
N TRP A 2 -3.41 -6.56 -2.24
CA TRP A 2 -3.49 -5.57 -1.16
C TRP A 2 -4.78 -5.64 -0.32
N GLY A 3 -5.92 -5.90 -0.95
CA GLY A 3 -7.18 -6.17 -0.24
C GLY A 3 -7.33 -7.57 0.37
N SER A 4 -6.26 -8.38 0.42
CA SER A 4 -6.35 -9.73 0.96
C SER A 4 -6.68 -9.72 2.46
N ALA A 5 -7.34 -10.78 2.93
CA ALA A 5 -7.56 -10.99 4.35
C ALA A 5 -6.25 -11.07 5.16
N ALA A 6 -5.14 -11.45 4.53
CA ALA A 6 -3.82 -11.46 5.17
C ALA A 6 -3.33 -10.03 5.44
N ALA A 7 -3.39 -9.14 4.47
CA ALA A 7 -3.02 -7.73 4.64
C ALA A 7 -3.88 -7.04 5.72
N ARG A 8 -5.19 -7.25 5.68
CA ARG A 8 -6.12 -6.69 6.68
C ARG A 8 -5.84 -7.22 8.10
N ARG A 9 -5.53 -8.51 8.26
CA ARG A 9 -5.18 -9.10 9.57
C ARG A 9 -3.88 -8.58 10.17
N LEU A 10 -2.96 -8.10 9.34
CA LEU A 10 -1.74 -7.42 9.80
C LEU A 10 -2.03 -6.00 10.30
N GLY A 11 -3.24 -5.47 10.10
CA GLY A 11 -3.63 -4.12 10.50
C GLY A 11 -3.57 -3.08 9.38
N ALA A 12 -3.35 -3.49 8.12
CA ALA A 12 -3.40 -2.56 7.00
C ALA A 12 -4.84 -2.07 6.79
N THR A 13 -4.98 -0.76 6.58
CA THR A 13 -6.25 -0.06 6.37
C THR A 13 -6.24 0.84 5.13
N ILE A 14 -5.07 1.22 4.60
CA ILE A 14 -4.94 2.11 3.44
C ILE A 14 -4.85 1.32 2.13
N LEU A 15 -3.81 0.51 1.93
CA LEU A 15 -3.59 -0.34 0.75
C LEU A 15 -4.75 -1.28 0.45
N PRO A 16 -5.45 -1.89 1.44
CA PRO A 16 -6.62 -2.71 1.17
C PRO A 16 -7.74 -1.99 0.41
N GLN A 17 -7.83 -0.66 0.52
CA GLN A 17 -8.84 0.14 -0.20
C GLN A 17 -8.71 0.05 -1.73
N LEU A 18 -7.53 -0.31 -2.27
CA LEU A 18 -7.37 -0.60 -3.70
C LEU A 18 -8.29 -1.72 -4.20
N ALA A 19 -8.70 -2.64 -3.32
CA ALA A 19 -9.64 -3.70 -3.66
C ALA A 19 -11.10 -3.32 -3.40
N ASP A 20 -11.34 -2.27 -2.61
CA ASP A 20 -12.67 -1.82 -2.22
C ASP A 20 -13.15 -0.78 -3.26
N ILE A 21 -13.43 -1.26 -4.47
CA ILE A 21 -13.81 -0.41 -5.61
C ILE A 21 -15.18 0.21 -5.35
N THR A 22 -15.24 1.54 -5.38
CA THR A 22 -16.46 2.34 -5.28
C THR A 22 -16.64 3.21 -6.52
N VAL A 23 -17.84 3.80 -6.66
CA VAL A 23 -18.14 4.75 -7.75
C VAL A 23 -17.22 5.98 -7.65
N GLU A 24 -16.90 6.41 -6.43
CA GLU A 24 -16.09 7.59 -6.12
C GLU A 24 -14.61 7.34 -6.39
N ASN A 25 -14.06 6.19 -5.98
CA ASN A 25 -12.62 5.94 -6.11
C ASN A 25 -12.23 5.36 -7.49
N ARG A 26 -13.18 4.73 -8.20
CA ARG A 26 -12.96 4.09 -9.52
C ARG A 26 -11.74 3.15 -9.56
N GLY A 27 -11.48 2.46 -8.45
CA GLY A 27 -10.33 1.56 -8.31
C GLY A 27 -9.00 2.24 -8.03
N ASN A 28 -8.99 3.56 -7.80
CA ASN A 28 -7.80 4.29 -7.42
C ASN A 28 -7.73 4.45 -5.89
N LEU A 29 -6.51 4.49 -5.38
CA LEU A 29 -6.21 4.89 -4.00
C LEU A 29 -5.56 6.26 -4.00
N GLN A 30 -6.19 7.21 -3.31
CA GLN A 30 -5.65 8.54 -3.09
C GLN A 30 -5.13 8.65 -1.65
N VAL A 31 -3.84 8.93 -1.50
CA VAL A 31 -3.19 9.19 -0.21
C VAL A 31 -2.87 10.68 -0.16
N SER A 32 -3.62 11.42 0.67
CA SER A 32 -3.41 12.86 0.84
C SER A 32 -2.06 13.16 1.51
N PRO A 33 -1.53 14.40 1.42
CA PRO A 33 -0.29 14.79 2.10
C PRO A 33 -0.29 14.44 3.60
N ALA A 34 -1.43 14.63 4.28
CA ALA A 34 -1.59 14.35 5.71
C ALA A 34 -1.57 12.84 6.05
N GLN A 35 -1.76 11.96 5.06
CA GLN A 35 -1.77 10.51 5.25
C GLN A 35 -0.45 9.84 4.86
N LEU A 36 0.52 10.57 4.31
CA LEU A 36 1.78 10.00 3.80
C LEU A 36 2.57 9.26 4.88
N ASP A 37 2.58 9.75 6.13
CA ASP A 37 3.27 9.09 7.24
C ASP A 37 2.63 7.76 7.60
N ALA A 38 1.30 7.74 7.72
CA ALA A 38 0.55 6.51 7.98
C ALA A 38 0.71 5.49 6.84
N PHE A 39 0.71 5.97 5.58
CA PHE A 39 0.88 5.11 4.41
C PHE A 39 2.29 4.53 4.31
N GLU A 40 3.33 5.30 4.62
CA GLU A 40 4.70 4.77 4.68
C GLU A 40 4.86 3.72 5.79
N GLN A 41 4.28 3.97 6.97
CA GLN A 41 4.29 3.00 8.07
C GLN A 41 3.58 1.71 7.68
N GLU A 42 2.45 1.79 6.98
CA GLU A 42 1.77 0.60 6.47
C GLU A 42 2.61 -0.14 5.43
N CYS A 43 3.27 0.57 4.52
CA CYS A 43 4.21 -0.06 3.57
C CYS A 43 5.34 -0.80 4.30
N ALA A 44 5.88 -0.22 5.37
CA ALA A 44 6.92 -0.85 6.19
C ALA A 44 6.39 -2.09 6.94
N LEU A 45 5.19 -2.00 7.51
CA LEU A 45 4.50 -3.11 8.18
C LEU A 45 4.31 -4.31 7.25
N LEU A 46 3.82 -4.07 6.03
CA LEU A 46 3.63 -5.12 5.04
C LEU A 46 4.96 -5.69 4.55
N ALA A 47 5.99 -4.85 4.36
CA ALA A 47 7.33 -5.32 3.98
C ALA A 47 7.93 -6.22 5.07
N GLY A 48 7.78 -5.87 6.34
CA GLY A 48 8.22 -6.68 7.47
C GLY A 48 7.52 -8.03 7.58
N ASN A 49 6.35 -8.17 6.94
CA ASN A 49 5.55 -9.40 6.93
C ASN A 49 5.44 -10.04 5.54
N VAL A 50 6.39 -9.75 4.64
CA VAL A 50 6.31 -10.21 3.24
C VAL A 50 6.20 -11.73 3.10
N GLY A 51 6.88 -12.51 3.94
CA GLY A 51 6.80 -13.97 3.90
C GLY A 51 5.39 -14.48 4.18
N HIS A 52 4.69 -13.87 5.15
CA HIS A 52 3.30 -14.20 5.46
C HIS A 52 2.37 -13.82 4.30
N LEU A 53 2.55 -12.62 3.73
CA LEU A 53 1.76 -12.14 2.60
C LEU A 53 1.97 -13.01 1.36
N SER A 54 3.20 -13.38 1.07
CA SER A 54 3.56 -14.25 -0.05
C SER A 54 2.88 -15.61 0.07
N ALA A 55 3.05 -16.27 1.22
CA ALA A 55 2.41 -17.57 1.49
C ALA A 55 0.88 -17.51 1.40
N ALA A 56 0.26 -16.44 1.93
CA ALA A 56 -1.20 -16.32 1.97
C ALA A 56 -1.84 -15.92 0.63
N THR A 57 -1.09 -15.25 -0.26
CA THR A 57 -1.64 -14.72 -1.52
C THR A 57 -1.11 -15.44 -2.77
N GLY A 58 -0.10 -16.30 -2.63
CA GLY A 58 0.58 -16.96 -3.74
C GLY A 58 1.44 -16.01 -4.59
N HIS A 59 1.56 -14.73 -4.21
CA HIS A 59 2.42 -13.78 -4.89
C HIS A 59 3.87 -13.94 -4.42
N ASP A 60 4.81 -13.83 -5.35
CA ASP A 60 6.24 -13.79 -5.07
C ASP A 60 6.62 -12.67 -4.09
N ALA A 61 7.45 -12.99 -3.09
CA ALA A 61 7.85 -12.06 -2.04
C ALA A 61 8.64 -10.87 -2.60
N ASP A 62 9.57 -11.11 -3.52
CA ASP A 62 10.36 -10.03 -4.12
C ASP A 62 9.48 -9.10 -4.94
N ARG A 63 8.46 -9.64 -5.63
CA ARG A 63 7.46 -8.83 -6.32
C ARG A 63 6.68 -7.94 -5.36
N ILE A 64 6.25 -8.45 -4.22
CA ILE A 64 5.57 -7.65 -3.18
C ILE A 64 6.50 -6.53 -2.69
N LEU A 65 7.76 -6.85 -2.35
CA LEU A 65 8.75 -5.87 -1.90
C LEU A 65 9.02 -4.79 -2.94
N ARG A 66 9.13 -5.15 -4.22
CA ARG A 66 9.32 -4.18 -5.30
C ARG A 66 8.17 -3.17 -5.38
N TYR A 67 6.92 -3.62 -5.25
CA TYR A 67 5.78 -2.70 -5.24
C TYR A 67 5.80 -1.77 -4.02
N LEU A 68 6.06 -2.30 -2.84
CA LEU A 68 6.16 -1.50 -1.61
C LEU A 68 7.32 -0.48 -1.70
N ALA A 69 8.46 -0.85 -2.28
CA ALA A 69 9.57 0.06 -2.52
C ALA A 69 9.17 1.20 -3.49
N THR A 70 8.47 0.89 -4.57
CA THR A 70 7.94 1.90 -5.51
C THR A 70 6.98 2.87 -4.81
N MET A 71 6.08 2.36 -3.96
CA MET A 71 5.15 3.19 -3.19
C MET A 71 5.90 4.12 -2.22
N ARG A 72 6.90 3.60 -1.51
CA ARG A 72 7.74 4.42 -0.61
C ARG A 72 8.55 5.49 -1.36
N HIS A 73 9.08 5.18 -2.54
CA HIS A 73 9.71 6.19 -3.39
C HIS A 73 8.72 7.27 -3.83
N ALA A 74 7.48 6.90 -4.15
CA ALA A 74 6.43 7.87 -4.47
C ALA A 74 6.10 8.77 -3.27
N VAL A 75 6.04 8.21 -2.04
CA VAL A 75 5.87 8.99 -0.80
C VAL A 75 6.99 10.01 -0.62
N THR A 76 8.25 9.59 -0.76
CA THR A 76 9.41 10.51 -0.66
C THR A 76 9.30 11.67 -1.63
N ARG A 77 8.91 11.39 -2.88
CA ARG A 77 8.72 12.42 -3.91
C ARG A 77 7.53 13.34 -3.60
N ALA A 78 6.42 12.78 -3.13
CA ALA A 78 5.23 13.55 -2.77
C ALA A 78 5.52 14.51 -1.62
N ARG A 79 6.23 14.06 -0.57
CA ARG A 79 6.64 14.91 0.56
C ARG A 79 7.50 16.10 0.10
N ALA A 80 8.43 15.87 -0.83
CA ALA A 80 9.33 16.91 -1.32
C ALA A 80 8.61 18.09 -2.00
N VAL A 81 7.36 17.90 -2.45
CA VAL A 81 6.55 18.92 -3.12
C VAL A 81 5.28 19.29 -2.34
N GLY A 82 5.11 18.78 -1.11
CA GLY A 82 3.88 18.94 -0.33
C GLY A 82 2.64 18.27 -0.96
N GLY A 83 2.84 17.29 -1.84
CA GLY A 83 1.80 16.60 -2.58
C GLY A 83 1.32 15.30 -1.93
N GLY A 84 0.43 14.59 -2.63
CA GLY A 84 -0.05 13.26 -2.25
C GLY A 84 0.39 12.18 -3.23
N VAL A 85 -0.05 10.95 -3.01
CA VAL A 85 0.18 9.79 -3.91
C VAL A 85 -1.15 9.29 -4.45
N VAL A 86 -1.20 8.98 -5.75
CA VAL A 86 -2.30 8.25 -6.37
C VAL A 86 -1.76 6.92 -6.87
N ILE A 87 -2.48 5.84 -6.57
CA ILE A 87 -2.21 4.48 -7.06
C ILE A 87 -3.43 4.05 -7.85
N TRP A 88 -3.21 3.51 -9.04
CA TRP A 88 -4.24 3.07 -9.99
C TRP A 88 -3.92 1.67 -10.53
#